data_AF-A0A8J1LB90-F1
#
_entry.id   AF-A0A8J1LB90-F1
#
_cell.length_a   1.000
_cell.length_b   1.000
_cell.length_c   1.000
_cell.angle_alpha   90.00
_cell.angle_beta   90.00
_cell.angle_gamma   90.00
#
_symmetry.space_group_name_H-M   'P 1'
#
loop_
_entity.id
_entity.type
_entity.pdbx_description
1 polymer ?
#
loop_
_entity_poly.entity_id
_entity_poly.type
_entity_poly.pdbx_seq_one_letter_code
_entity_poly.pdbx_strand_id
1 'polypeptide(L)'
;MVSLLSRGVGGLLRSLAGINCSQVIRCTSVSSGILGLQCTPCRWFAKRSAPSDYLKRPLTAYLRFFIEQRPKLCKQYPETKLMDLTKIIALEWKGLPSADKEPYETVAKAEQKKYREEVKQYREALSPMQLELQREQRRQRLAKRKSVRKKRELTVLGRPKRPRSSFNIFMSEHFQDAKGTSSQTKMKSLRDEWERLHNAQKQPYNHLAEDDKIRYENEMKSWEEQMMEIGRLDLVRLNQRKRFKKPRAARASSKSNTAKKALTESSSHNEGFRGPKQHEE
;
A
#
# COMPACT_ATOMS: atom_id res chain seq x y z
N MET A 1 -36.23 30.09 57.24
CA MET A 1 -36.92 30.93 56.24
C MET A 1 -36.40 30.51 54.85
N VAL A 2 -36.86 29.39 54.29
CA VAL A 2 -38.06 29.18 53.46
C VAL A 2 -38.07 30.00 52.15
N SER A 3 -37.75 29.31 51.04
CA SER A 3 -38.30 29.43 49.65
C SER A 3 -37.39 28.54 48.77
N LEU A 4 -37.68 27.31 48.34
CA LEU A 4 -38.91 26.61 47.92
C LEU A 4 -39.61 27.28 46.72
N LEU A 5 -39.47 26.65 45.54
CA LEU A 5 -40.48 26.38 44.49
C LEU A 5 -39.76 25.63 43.33
N SER A 6 -39.93 24.30 43.23
CA SER A 6 -40.85 23.57 42.31
C SER A 6 -40.43 23.59 40.84
N ARG A 7 -39.92 22.45 40.30
CA ARG A 7 -40.63 21.31 39.65
C ARG A 7 -41.22 21.65 38.27
N GLY A 8 -40.80 20.90 37.26
CA GLY A 8 -41.45 20.85 35.94
C GLY A 8 -40.94 19.68 35.10
N VAL A 9 -41.60 18.53 35.22
CA VAL A 9 -41.49 17.33 34.37
C VAL A 9 -42.56 17.43 33.28
N GLY A 10 -42.21 17.03 32.05
CA GLY A 10 -43.14 16.75 30.94
C GLY A 10 -42.35 16.73 29.62
N GLY A 11 -42.18 15.63 28.87
CA GLY A 11 -43.03 14.46 28.74
C GLY A 11 -44.27 14.81 27.91
N LEU A 12 -44.18 14.79 26.57
CA LEU A 12 -45.20 14.16 25.72
C LEU A 12 -44.75 14.05 24.25
N LEU A 13 -44.85 12.83 23.75
CA LEU A 13 -44.96 12.45 22.34
C LEU A 13 -45.95 13.34 21.57
N ARG A 14 -45.65 13.64 20.30
CA ARG A 14 -46.67 13.63 19.25
C ARG A 14 -46.16 12.92 18.00
N SER A 15 -46.89 11.86 17.67
CA SER A 15 -46.84 11.07 16.44
C SER A 15 -48.14 11.32 15.66
N LEU A 16 -48.09 11.02 14.35
CA LEU A 16 -49.18 10.88 13.38
C LEU A 16 -49.75 12.21 12.84
N ALA A 17 -50.14 12.37 11.56
CA ALA A 17 -50.04 11.58 10.33
C ALA A 17 -50.59 12.44 9.16
N GLY A 18 -50.32 12.02 7.92
CA GLY A 18 -50.91 12.50 6.65
C GLY A 18 -49.89 12.34 5.52
N ILE A 19 -49.75 11.20 4.84
CA ILE A 19 -50.62 10.51 3.86
C ILE A 19 -50.96 11.39 2.62
N ASN A 20 -50.26 11.17 1.50
CA ASN A 20 -50.75 10.50 0.26
C ASN A 20 -49.67 10.66 -0.85
N CYS A 21 -49.02 9.59 -1.35
CA CYS A 21 -49.41 8.68 -2.44
C CYS A 21 -49.50 9.37 -3.82
N SER A 22 -48.57 9.16 -4.75
CA SER A 22 -48.58 8.13 -5.83
C SER A 22 -47.24 8.27 -6.59
N GLN A 23 -46.55 7.27 -7.14
CA GLN A 23 -46.99 6.20 -8.03
C GLN A 23 -46.17 4.92 -7.77
N VAL A 24 -46.89 3.82 -7.66
CA VAL A 24 -46.40 2.44 -7.73
C VAL A 24 -46.74 1.96 -9.14
N ILE A 25 -45.78 1.41 -9.88
CA ILE A 25 -46.09 0.43 -10.92
C ILE A 25 -45.60 -0.91 -10.42
N ARG A 26 -46.58 -1.72 -10.02
CA ARG A 26 -46.47 -3.17 -9.88
C ARG A 26 -46.29 -3.77 -11.27
N CYS A 27 -45.39 -4.73 -11.40
CA CYS A 27 -45.69 -5.89 -12.24
C CYS A 27 -45.45 -7.13 -11.40
N THR A 28 -46.56 -7.69 -10.95
CA THR A 28 -46.69 -8.98 -10.28
C THR A 28 -46.65 -10.08 -11.34
N SER A 29 -45.71 -11.00 -11.22
CA SER A 29 -45.97 -12.39 -11.60
C SER A 29 -45.29 -13.31 -10.60
N VAL A 30 -46.14 -13.98 -9.82
CA VAL A 30 -45.78 -15.09 -8.96
C VAL A 30 -45.20 -16.21 -9.83
N SER A 31 -43.97 -16.58 -9.58
CA SER A 31 -43.54 -17.97 -9.71
C SER A 31 -42.73 -18.31 -8.48
N SER A 32 -43.35 -19.16 -7.66
CA SER A 32 -42.72 -19.87 -6.55
C SER A 32 -41.45 -20.54 -7.05
N GLY A 33 -40.31 -20.04 -6.60
CA GLY A 33 -39.00 -20.62 -6.85
C GLY A 33 -38.17 -20.38 -5.62
N ILE A 34 -38.04 -21.43 -4.81
CA ILE A 34 -37.19 -21.55 -3.63
C ILE A 34 -35.92 -20.73 -3.83
N LEU A 35 -35.70 -19.73 -2.97
CA LEU A 35 -34.44 -19.02 -2.82
C LEU A 35 -33.40 -19.99 -2.26
N GLY A 36 -32.98 -20.93 -3.10
CA GLY A 36 -31.71 -21.60 -2.92
C GLY A 36 -30.66 -20.51 -2.99
N LEU A 37 -29.91 -20.36 -1.91
CA LEU A 37 -28.56 -19.78 -1.93
C LEU A 37 -27.73 -20.62 -2.90
N GLN A 38 -27.89 -20.35 -4.18
CA GLN A 38 -27.05 -20.89 -5.23
C GLN A 38 -25.71 -20.19 -5.06
N CYS A 39 -24.81 -20.89 -4.37
CA CYS A 39 -23.40 -20.59 -4.30
C CYS A 39 -22.92 -20.29 -5.72
N THR A 40 -22.74 -19.00 -6.05
CA THR A 40 -22.29 -18.57 -7.37
C THR A 40 -21.05 -19.40 -7.71
N PRO A 41 -21.04 -20.17 -8.82
CA PRO A 41 -19.97 -21.10 -9.08
C PRO A 41 -18.69 -20.30 -9.28
N CYS A 42 -17.81 -20.37 -8.29
CA CYS A 42 -16.37 -20.57 -8.42
C CYS A 42 -15.76 -20.03 -9.73
N ARG A 43 -15.91 -18.73 -9.99
CA ARG A 43 -15.42 -18.02 -11.19
C ARG A 43 -13.90 -18.08 -11.38
N TRP A 44 -13.20 -18.68 -10.42
CA TRP A 44 -11.75 -18.82 -10.34
C TRP A 44 -11.21 -19.95 -11.22
N PHE A 45 -11.99 -21.02 -11.43
CA PHE A 45 -11.57 -22.20 -12.21
C PHE A 45 -12.46 -22.51 -13.41
N ALA A 46 -13.50 -21.71 -13.66
CA ALA A 46 -14.26 -21.81 -14.90
C ALA A 46 -13.27 -21.70 -16.07
N LYS A 47 -13.31 -22.67 -17.00
CA LYS A 47 -12.67 -22.58 -18.32
C LYS A 47 -13.23 -21.33 -19.02
N ARG A 48 -12.67 -20.15 -18.72
CA ARG A 48 -12.71 -19.03 -19.65
C ARG A 48 -11.87 -19.46 -20.83
N SER A 49 -12.56 -19.89 -21.90
CA SER A 49 -12.11 -19.72 -23.28
C SER A 49 -11.99 -18.21 -23.53
N ALA A 50 -10.97 -17.60 -22.92
CA ALA A 50 -10.45 -16.37 -23.48
C ALA A 50 -9.73 -16.77 -24.76
N PRO A 51 -9.95 -16.09 -25.90
CA PRO A 51 -9.04 -16.15 -27.02
C PRO A 51 -7.79 -15.39 -26.57
N SER A 52 -7.02 -16.03 -25.71
CA SER A 52 -5.68 -15.60 -25.40
C SER A 52 -4.84 -16.47 -26.31
N ASP A 53 -4.01 -15.86 -27.15
CA ASP A 53 -2.96 -16.51 -27.95
C ASP A 53 -1.92 -17.23 -27.06
N TYR A 54 -2.26 -17.54 -25.81
CA TYR A 54 -1.39 -18.10 -24.81
C TYR A 54 -1.97 -19.43 -24.35
N LEU A 55 -1.33 -20.51 -24.78
CA LEU A 55 -1.60 -21.86 -24.31
C LEU A 55 -1.46 -21.90 -22.78
N LYS A 56 -2.54 -22.27 -22.09
CA LYS A 56 -2.55 -22.36 -20.62
C LYS A 56 -1.98 -23.71 -20.19
N ARG A 57 -1.15 -23.69 -19.12
CA ARG A 57 -0.63 -24.92 -18.52
C ARG A 57 -1.80 -25.82 -18.06
N PRO A 58 -1.71 -27.14 -18.28
CA PRO A 58 -2.74 -28.07 -17.82
C PRO A 58 -2.74 -28.16 -16.30
N LEU A 59 -3.86 -28.64 -15.76
CA LEU A 59 -4.02 -28.80 -14.32
C LEU A 59 -3.18 -29.98 -13.82
N THR A 60 -2.55 -29.78 -12.67
CA THR A 60 -1.87 -30.86 -11.92
C THR A 60 -2.91 -31.82 -11.32
N ALA A 61 -2.47 -33.03 -10.94
CA ALA A 61 -3.33 -34.05 -10.33
C ALA A 61 -4.13 -33.49 -9.12
N TYR A 62 -3.42 -32.85 -8.19
CA TYR A 62 -4.04 -32.19 -7.04
C TYR A 62 -5.05 -31.10 -7.44
N LEU A 63 -4.75 -30.26 -8.43
CA LEU A 63 -5.68 -29.19 -8.83
C LEU A 63 -6.96 -29.74 -9.46
N ARG A 64 -6.91 -30.91 -10.11
CA ARG A 64 -8.11 -31.62 -10.59
C ARG A 64 -8.96 -32.09 -9.43
N PHE A 65 -8.36 -32.84 -8.51
CA PHE A 65 -9.02 -33.26 -7.28
C PHE A 65 -9.62 -32.07 -6.53
N PHE A 66 -8.87 -30.97 -6.41
CA PHE A 66 -9.34 -29.75 -5.77
C PHE A 66 -10.59 -29.16 -6.44
N ILE A 67 -10.61 -29.10 -7.77
CA ILE A 67 -11.76 -28.57 -8.53
C ILE A 67 -12.99 -29.46 -8.33
N GLU A 68 -12.82 -30.78 -8.18
CA GLU A 68 -13.91 -31.73 -7.95
C GLU A 68 -14.43 -31.70 -6.50
N GLN A 69 -13.55 -31.59 -5.51
CA GLN A 69 -13.94 -31.62 -4.09
C GLN A 69 -14.47 -30.28 -3.60
N ARG A 70 -13.93 -29.16 -4.09
CA ARG A 70 -14.34 -27.82 -3.68
C ARG A 70 -15.87 -27.60 -3.71
N PRO A 71 -16.60 -27.89 -4.81
CA PRO A 71 -18.05 -27.68 -4.82
C PRO A 71 -18.80 -28.60 -3.84
N LYS A 72 -18.28 -29.80 -3.55
CA LYS A 72 -18.90 -30.71 -2.56
C LYS A 72 -18.78 -30.13 -1.15
N LEU A 73 -17.59 -29.69 -0.77
CA LEU A 73 -17.37 -29.08 0.54
C LEU A 73 -18.06 -27.71 0.68
N CYS A 74 -18.13 -26.91 -0.39
CA CYS A 74 -18.91 -25.66 -0.34
C CYS A 74 -20.40 -25.90 -0.14
N LYS A 75 -20.95 -27.02 -0.63
CA LYS A 75 -22.35 -27.40 -0.38
C LYS A 75 -22.56 -27.92 1.05
N GLN A 76 -21.60 -28.69 1.57
CA GLN A 76 -21.66 -29.23 2.93
C GLN A 76 -21.44 -28.14 4.00
N TYR A 77 -20.56 -27.18 3.73
CA TYR A 77 -20.17 -26.11 4.65
C TYR A 77 -20.33 -24.73 4.01
N PRO A 78 -21.57 -24.27 3.76
CA PRO A 78 -21.83 -23.02 3.04
C PRO A 78 -21.34 -21.77 3.77
N GLU A 79 -21.27 -21.81 5.11
CA GLU A 79 -20.80 -20.68 5.92
C GLU A 79 -19.27 -20.64 6.11
N THR A 80 -18.57 -21.71 5.73
CA THR A 80 -17.11 -21.79 5.95
C THR A 80 -16.35 -21.00 4.89
N LYS A 81 -15.31 -20.29 5.33
CA LYS A 81 -14.44 -19.53 4.43
C LYS A 81 -13.72 -20.47 3.47
N LEU A 82 -13.66 -20.09 2.20
CA LEU A 82 -12.99 -20.88 1.15
C LEU A 82 -11.53 -21.25 1.48
N MET A 83 -10.83 -20.39 2.22
CA MET A 83 -9.45 -20.66 2.65
C MET A 83 -9.36 -21.88 3.57
N ASP A 84 -10.33 -22.07 4.45
CA ASP A 84 -10.34 -23.21 5.38
C ASP A 84 -10.79 -24.47 4.66
N LEU A 85 -11.77 -24.38 3.75
CA LEU A 85 -12.11 -25.49 2.84
C LEU A 85 -10.91 -25.94 2.01
N THR A 86 -10.10 -25.00 1.54
CA THR A 86 -8.88 -25.31 0.76
C THR A 86 -7.85 -26.07 1.59
N LYS A 87 -7.72 -25.76 2.89
CA LYS A 87 -6.84 -26.51 3.80
C LYS A 87 -7.36 -27.94 4.02
N ILE A 88 -8.66 -28.10 4.19
CA ILE A 88 -9.30 -29.42 4.36
C ILE A 88 -9.02 -30.30 3.13
N ILE A 89 -9.30 -29.80 1.92
CA ILE A 89 -9.02 -30.53 0.67
C ILE A 89 -7.55 -30.89 0.51
N ALA A 90 -6.64 -29.99 0.92
CA ALA A 90 -5.21 -30.25 0.87
C ALA A 90 -4.80 -31.37 1.83
N LEU A 91 -5.45 -31.50 2.99
CA LEU A 91 -5.22 -32.58 3.94
C LEU A 91 -5.81 -33.90 3.42
N GLU A 92 -7.02 -33.88 2.86
CA GLU A 92 -7.66 -35.04 2.22
C GLU A 92 -6.77 -35.61 1.10
N TRP A 93 -6.25 -34.74 0.23
CA TRP A 93 -5.33 -35.17 -0.83
C TRP A 93 -4.04 -35.80 -0.26
N LYS A 94 -3.49 -35.25 0.84
CA LYS A 94 -2.30 -35.85 1.47
C LYS A 94 -2.60 -37.24 2.02
N GLY A 95 -3.75 -37.43 2.66
CA GLY A 95 -4.20 -38.70 3.23
C GLY A 95 -4.68 -39.74 2.22
N LEU A 96 -4.97 -39.34 0.98
CA LEU A 96 -5.45 -40.24 -0.07
C LEU A 96 -4.42 -41.35 -0.40
N PRO A 97 -4.82 -42.63 -0.53
CA PRO A 97 -3.92 -43.69 -0.96
C PRO A 97 -3.39 -43.46 -2.38
N SER A 98 -2.27 -44.10 -2.72
CA SER A 98 -1.66 -43.98 -4.06
C SER A 98 -2.59 -44.43 -5.18
N ALA A 99 -3.41 -45.47 -4.94
CA ALA A 99 -4.38 -45.99 -5.89
C ALA A 99 -5.40 -44.93 -6.33
N ASP A 100 -5.91 -44.13 -5.40
CA ASP A 100 -6.91 -43.09 -5.69
C ASP A 100 -6.28 -41.83 -6.31
N LYS A 101 -4.97 -41.62 -6.09
CA LYS A 101 -4.20 -40.53 -6.72
C LYS A 101 -3.84 -40.85 -8.17
N GLU A 102 -3.63 -42.13 -8.48
CA GLU A 102 -3.23 -42.66 -9.79
C GLU A 102 -4.05 -42.09 -10.96
N PRO A 103 -5.40 -42.13 -10.95
CA PRO A 103 -6.20 -41.62 -12.07
C PRO A 103 -6.00 -40.12 -12.31
N TYR A 104 -5.80 -39.34 -11.25
CA TYR A 104 -5.52 -37.92 -11.40
C TYR A 104 -4.11 -37.66 -11.95
N GLU A 105 -3.15 -38.47 -11.55
CA GLU A 105 -1.77 -38.38 -12.03
C GLU A 105 -1.61 -38.79 -13.49
N THR A 106 -2.27 -39.87 -13.92
CA THR A 106 -2.22 -40.34 -15.31
C THR A 106 -2.80 -39.29 -16.25
N VAL A 107 -3.97 -38.75 -15.92
CA VAL A 107 -4.60 -37.66 -16.70
C VAL A 107 -3.70 -36.42 -16.71
N ALA A 108 -3.15 -36.01 -15.56
CA ALA A 108 -2.26 -34.85 -15.50
C ALA A 108 -0.97 -35.05 -16.32
N LYS A 109 -0.36 -36.25 -16.27
CA LYS A 109 0.84 -36.59 -17.07
C LYS A 109 0.53 -36.60 -18.56
N ALA A 110 -0.62 -37.16 -18.97
CA ALA A 110 -1.05 -37.19 -20.37
C ALA A 110 -1.29 -35.77 -20.92
N GLU A 111 -2.04 -34.93 -20.22
CA GLU A 111 -2.26 -33.54 -20.64
C GLU A 111 -0.97 -32.71 -20.63
N GLN A 112 -0.07 -32.96 -19.68
CA GLN A 112 1.23 -32.28 -19.63
C GLN A 112 2.13 -32.65 -20.82
N LYS A 113 2.02 -33.88 -21.36
CA LYS A 113 2.69 -34.28 -22.61
C LYS A 113 2.10 -33.50 -23.80
N LYS A 114 0.77 -33.55 -23.98
CA LYS A 114 0.07 -32.83 -25.06
C LYS A 114 0.40 -31.32 -25.06
N TYR A 115 0.32 -30.67 -23.89
CA TYR A 115 0.65 -29.25 -23.77
C TYR A 115 2.11 -28.93 -24.17
N ARG A 116 3.07 -29.81 -23.89
CA ARG A 116 4.47 -29.56 -24.30
C ARG A 116 4.63 -29.59 -25.82
N GLU A 117 3.95 -30.51 -26.48
CA GLU A 117 3.92 -30.61 -27.94
C GLU A 117 3.23 -29.39 -28.56
N GLU A 118 2.04 -29.03 -28.05
CA GLU A 118 1.29 -27.83 -28.48
C GLU A 118 2.11 -26.55 -28.32
N VAL A 119 2.82 -26.38 -27.19
CA VAL A 119 3.68 -25.20 -26.96
C VAL A 119 4.88 -25.19 -27.90
N LYS A 120 5.45 -26.35 -28.23
CA LYS A 120 6.56 -26.45 -29.18
C LYS A 120 6.10 -26.01 -30.57
N GLN A 121 5.01 -26.58 -31.06
CA GLN A 121 4.40 -26.23 -32.34
C GLN A 121 4.00 -24.75 -32.39
N TYR A 122 3.35 -24.25 -31.34
CA TYR A 122 2.97 -22.85 -31.23
C TYR A 122 4.17 -21.91 -31.28
N ARG A 123 5.27 -22.26 -30.60
CA ARG A 123 6.48 -21.43 -30.61
C ARG A 123 7.19 -21.43 -31.96
N GLU A 124 7.19 -22.56 -32.67
CA GLU A 124 7.74 -22.70 -34.01
C GLU A 124 6.89 -21.95 -35.06
N ALA A 125 5.58 -21.86 -34.86
CA ALA A 125 4.66 -21.14 -35.73
C ALA A 125 4.72 -19.60 -35.59
N LEU A 126 5.37 -19.06 -34.54
CA LEU A 126 5.45 -17.62 -34.30
C LEU A 126 6.54 -16.95 -35.13
N SER A 127 6.21 -15.79 -35.71
CA SER A 127 7.19 -14.91 -36.34
C SER A 127 8.20 -14.36 -35.30
N PRO A 128 9.47 -14.11 -35.67
CA PRO A 128 10.46 -13.49 -34.78
C PRO A 128 9.97 -12.22 -34.09
N MET A 129 9.25 -11.35 -34.83
CA MET A 129 8.68 -10.11 -34.30
C MET A 129 7.64 -10.39 -33.20
N GLN A 130 6.76 -11.38 -33.41
CA GLN A 130 5.75 -11.75 -32.42
C GLN A 130 6.40 -12.34 -31.16
N LEU A 131 7.45 -13.14 -31.33
CA LEU A 131 8.22 -13.70 -30.21
C LEU A 131 8.89 -12.61 -29.36
N GLU A 132 9.46 -11.59 -30.00
CA GLU A 132 10.03 -10.43 -29.29
C GLU A 132 8.97 -9.63 -28.53
N LEU A 133 7.82 -9.37 -29.15
CA LEU A 133 6.70 -8.71 -28.48
C LEU A 133 6.24 -9.49 -27.25
N GLN A 134 6.12 -10.82 -27.36
CA GLN A 134 5.76 -11.67 -26.22
C GLN A 134 6.82 -11.63 -25.10
N ARG A 135 8.11 -11.62 -25.45
CA ARG A 135 9.22 -11.48 -24.49
C ARG A 135 9.16 -10.15 -23.76
N GLU A 136 8.91 -9.05 -24.47
CA GLU A 136 8.81 -7.71 -23.90
C GLU A 136 7.57 -7.58 -22.99
N GLN A 137 6.41 -8.06 -23.44
CA GLN A 137 5.20 -8.13 -22.60
C GLN A 137 5.45 -8.94 -21.32
N ARG A 138 6.16 -10.07 -21.40
CA ARG A 138 6.55 -10.87 -20.22
C ARG A 138 7.47 -10.08 -19.30
N ARG A 139 8.47 -9.37 -19.85
CA ARG A 139 9.40 -8.51 -19.10
C ARG A 139 8.65 -7.42 -18.34
N GLN A 140 7.74 -6.70 -19.01
CA GLN A 140 6.91 -5.66 -18.40
C GLN A 140 6.00 -6.21 -17.28
N ARG A 141 5.34 -7.35 -17.52
CA ARG A 141 4.52 -8.03 -16.50
C ARG A 141 5.34 -8.42 -15.26
N LEU A 142 6.54 -8.96 -15.46
CA LEU A 142 7.44 -9.32 -14.35
C LEU A 142 7.97 -8.09 -13.62
N ALA A 143 8.36 -7.03 -14.34
CA ALA A 143 8.79 -5.76 -13.76
C ALA A 143 7.68 -5.14 -12.90
N LYS A 144 6.43 -5.12 -13.39
CA LYS A 144 5.25 -4.67 -12.63
C LYS A 144 5.00 -5.52 -11.38
N ARG A 145 5.10 -6.86 -11.47
CA ARG A 145 4.97 -7.74 -10.29
C ARG A 145 6.07 -7.48 -9.25
N LYS A 146 7.31 -7.29 -9.69
CA LYS A 146 8.45 -6.94 -8.82
C LYS A 146 8.25 -5.58 -8.15
N SER A 147 7.81 -4.56 -8.88
CA SER A 147 7.56 -3.22 -8.30
C SER A 147 6.42 -3.23 -7.28
N VAL A 148 5.34 -3.96 -7.55
CA VAL A 148 4.23 -4.13 -6.59
C VAL A 148 4.68 -4.87 -5.33
N ARG A 149 5.47 -5.96 -5.47
CA ARG A 149 6.01 -6.69 -4.31
C ARG A 149 6.91 -5.79 -3.45
N LYS A 150 7.82 -5.05 -4.08
CA LYS A 150 8.70 -4.09 -3.41
C LYS A 150 7.88 -2.99 -2.71
N LYS A 151 6.84 -2.45 -3.35
CA LYS A 151 5.96 -1.43 -2.73
C LYS A 151 5.26 -1.97 -1.48
N ARG A 152 4.73 -3.20 -1.56
CA ARG A 152 4.07 -3.87 -0.42
C ARG A 152 5.05 -4.09 0.73
N GLU A 153 6.24 -4.61 0.45
CA GLU A 153 7.30 -4.79 1.44
C GLU A 153 7.62 -3.46 2.16
N LEU A 154 7.82 -2.38 1.40
CA LEU A 154 8.08 -1.06 1.98
C LEU A 154 6.90 -0.54 2.82
N THR A 155 5.66 -0.87 2.44
CA THR A 155 4.46 -0.49 3.21
C THR A 155 4.37 -1.28 4.52
N VAL A 156 4.67 -2.59 4.49
CA VAL A 156 4.71 -3.44 5.68
C VAL A 156 5.82 -2.99 6.65
N LEU A 157 6.96 -2.56 6.13
CA LEU A 157 8.05 -1.99 6.91
C LEU A 157 7.77 -0.55 7.41
N GLY A 158 6.57 -0.01 7.19
CA GLY A 158 6.19 1.31 7.68
C GLY A 158 6.97 2.46 7.05
N ARG A 159 7.46 2.31 5.81
CA ARG A 159 8.26 3.36 5.17
C ARG A 159 7.48 4.69 5.08
N PRO A 160 8.05 5.81 5.57
CA PRO A 160 7.41 7.12 5.53
C PRO A 160 6.93 7.52 4.14
N LYS A 161 5.72 8.08 4.06
CA LYS A 161 5.17 8.63 2.82
C LYS A 161 5.91 9.92 2.46
N ARG A 162 6.16 10.10 1.17
CA ARG A 162 6.80 11.30 0.61
C ARG A 162 6.09 12.58 1.08
N PRO A 163 6.83 13.70 1.20
CA PRO A 163 6.23 14.94 1.63
C PRO A 163 5.19 15.42 0.61
N ARG A 164 4.09 15.97 1.10
CA ARG A 164 3.01 16.53 0.29
C ARG A 164 3.44 17.88 -0.28
N SER A 165 3.16 18.11 -1.56
CA SER A 165 3.32 19.45 -2.14
C SER A 165 2.19 20.37 -1.68
N SER A 166 2.38 21.68 -1.81
CA SER A 166 1.35 22.68 -1.50
C SER A 166 0.04 22.40 -2.25
N PHE A 167 0.16 22.05 -3.54
CA PHE A 167 -0.99 21.62 -4.35
C PHE A 167 -1.63 20.31 -3.86
N ASN A 168 -0.86 19.33 -3.35
CA ASN A 168 -1.44 18.10 -2.80
C ASN A 168 -2.26 18.38 -1.53
N ILE A 169 -1.83 19.34 -0.71
CA ILE A 169 -2.54 19.76 0.50
C ILE A 169 -3.84 20.46 0.11
N PHE A 170 -3.75 21.48 -0.77
CA PHE A 170 -4.91 22.15 -1.34
C PHE A 170 -5.90 21.14 -1.97
N MET A 171 -5.42 20.26 -2.85
CA MET A 171 -6.29 19.25 -3.45
C MET A 171 -6.97 18.39 -2.40
N SER A 172 -6.28 17.97 -1.33
CA SER A 172 -6.90 17.12 -0.31
C SER A 172 -8.00 17.82 0.49
N GLU A 173 -7.89 19.12 0.70
CA GLU A 173 -8.89 19.93 1.39
C GLU A 173 -10.12 20.18 0.51
N HIS A 174 -9.90 20.51 -0.76
CA HIS A 174 -10.97 20.90 -1.69
C HIS A 174 -11.55 19.74 -2.52
N PHE A 175 -11.05 18.50 -2.38
CA PHE A 175 -11.47 17.37 -3.24
C PHE A 175 -12.94 17.00 -3.11
N GLN A 176 -13.51 17.13 -1.91
CA GLN A 176 -14.90 16.74 -1.65
C GLN A 176 -15.86 17.68 -2.38
N ASP A 177 -15.60 18.99 -2.27
CA ASP A 177 -16.43 20.07 -2.81
C ASP A 177 -16.15 20.38 -4.29
N ALA A 178 -15.10 19.78 -4.86
CA ALA A 178 -14.73 19.97 -6.25
C ALA A 178 -15.87 19.60 -7.23
N LYS A 179 -16.02 20.45 -8.26
CA LYS A 179 -17.04 20.28 -9.31
C LYS A 179 -16.70 19.07 -10.20
N GLY A 180 -17.69 18.20 -10.37
CA GLY A 180 -17.64 17.04 -11.27
C GLY A 180 -18.08 15.74 -10.61
N THR A 181 -18.76 14.88 -11.35
CA THR A 181 -19.20 13.54 -10.88
C THR A 181 -18.08 12.52 -10.88
N SER A 182 -17.07 12.70 -11.74
CA SER A 182 -15.92 11.80 -11.87
C SER A 182 -14.67 12.37 -11.19
N SER A 183 -13.88 11.52 -10.54
CA SER A 183 -12.62 11.90 -9.88
C SER A 183 -11.65 12.60 -10.82
N GLN A 184 -11.62 12.21 -12.10
CA GLN A 184 -10.79 12.85 -13.12
C GLN A 184 -11.25 14.28 -13.40
N THR A 185 -12.55 14.52 -13.46
CA THR A 185 -13.12 15.86 -13.70
C THR A 185 -12.89 16.77 -12.50
N LYS A 186 -13.08 16.25 -11.27
CA LYS A 186 -12.75 16.95 -10.02
C LYS A 186 -11.27 17.35 -9.96
N MET A 187 -10.36 16.46 -10.34
CA MET A 187 -8.93 16.76 -10.33
C MET A 187 -8.55 17.85 -11.34
N LYS A 188 -9.20 17.88 -12.52
CA LYS A 188 -9.00 18.94 -13.50
C LYS A 188 -9.51 20.29 -12.98
N SER A 189 -10.71 20.34 -12.43
CA SER A 189 -11.28 21.61 -11.91
C SER A 189 -10.45 22.19 -10.76
N LEU A 190 -9.97 21.35 -9.84
CA LEU A 190 -9.06 21.78 -8.77
C LEU A 190 -7.72 22.28 -9.27
N ARG A 191 -7.20 21.68 -10.36
CA ARG A 191 -5.97 22.16 -10.97
C ARG A 191 -6.16 23.57 -11.53
N ASP A 192 -7.26 23.80 -12.25
CA ASP A 192 -7.57 25.11 -12.81
C ASP A 192 -7.79 26.16 -11.70
N GLU A 193 -8.45 25.77 -10.61
CA GLU A 193 -8.65 26.62 -9.44
C GLU A 193 -7.33 26.97 -8.75
N TRP A 194 -6.46 25.99 -8.54
CA TRP A 194 -5.11 26.22 -8.01
C TRP A 194 -4.29 27.16 -8.89
N GLU A 195 -4.36 27.02 -10.21
CA GLU A 195 -3.64 27.91 -11.13
C GLU A 195 -4.15 29.35 -11.03
N ARG A 196 -5.46 29.56 -10.82
CA ARG A 196 -6.08 30.89 -10.63
C ARG A 196 -5.80 31.54 -9.27
N LEU A 197 -5.46 30.78 -8.23
CA LEU A 197 -5.17 31.35 -6.91
C LEU A 197 -3.95 32.28 -6.94
N HIS A 198 -4.07 33.43 -6.29
CA HIS A 198 -2.98 34.39 -6.16
C HIS A 198 -1.89 33.88 -5.20
N ASN A 199 -0.68 34.43 -5.32
CA ASN A 199 0.45 33.97 -4.52
C ASN A 199 0.19 34.07 -3.01
N ALA A 200 -0.49 35.11 -2.55
CA ALA A 200 -0.87 35.29 -1.15
C ALA A 200 -1.79 34.15 -0.64
N GLN A 201 -2.74 33.70 -1.46
CA GLN A 201 -3.65 32.58 -1.13
C GLN A 201 -2.93 31.22 -1.17
N LYS A 202 -1.84 31.12 -1.94
CA LYS A 202 -0.98 29.94 -2.00
C LYS A 202 0.00 29.85 -0.82
N GLN A 203 0.32 30.96 -0.16
CA GLN A 203 1.31 31.00 0.93
C GLN A 203 0.99 30.04 2.08
N PRO A 204 -0.24 29.96 2.62
CA PRO A 204 -0.56 29.02 3.70
C PRO A 204 -0.23 27.57 3.32
N TYR A 205 -0.58 27.16 2.09
CA TYR A 205 -0.27 25.81 1.59
C TYR A 205 1.22 25.58 1.38
N ASN A 206 1.98 26.62 1.02
CA ASN A 206 3.44 26.53 0.92
C ASN A 206 4.08 26.31 2.30
N HIS A 207 3.60 27.02 3.33
CA HIS A 207 4.04 26.78 4.72
C HIS A 207 3.71 25.36 5.18
N LEU A 208 2.47 24.90 4.97
CA LEU A 208 2.07 23.52 5.32
C LEU A 208 2.90 22.47 4.58
N ALA A 209 3.30 22.74 3.33
CA ALA A 209 4.17 21.84 2.57
C ALA A 209 5.59 21.82 3.13
N GLU A 210 6.10 22.94 3.63
CA GLU A 210 7.40 23.01 4.31
C GLU A 210 7.38 22.23 5.63
N ASP A 211 6.32 22.40 6.43
CA ASP A 211 6.13 21.62 7.65
C ASP A 211 6.05 20.11 7.37
N ASP A 212 5.38 19.70 6.28
CA ASP A 212 5.31 18.29 5.87
C ASP A 212 6.66 17.73 5.38
N LYS A 213 7.55 18.58 4.83
CA LYS A 213 8.94 18.19 4.55
C LYS A 213 9.69 17.91 5.83
N ILE A 214 9.56 18.78 6.84
CA ILE A 214 10.21 18.57 8.15
C ILE A 214 9.72 17.27 8.79
N ARG A 215 8.40 17.03 8.79
CA ARG A 215 7.79 15.75 9.22
C ARG A 215 8.45 14.56 8.52
N TYR A 216 8.46 14.57 7.19
CA TYR A 216 9.03 13.48 6.39
C TYR A 216 10.51 13.25 6.69
N GLU A 217 11.30 14.32 6.84
CA GLU A 217 12.71 14.21 7.15
C GLU A 217 12.96 13.54 8.51
N ASN A 218 12.19 13.91 9.53
CA ASN A 218 12.29 13.33 10.86
C ASN A 218 11.86 11.86 10.85
N GLU A 219 10.70 11.55 10.28
CA GLU A 219 10.23 10.17 10.11
C GLU A 219 11.23 9.30 9.33
N MET A 220 11.82 9.85 8.26
CA MET A 220 12.80 9.12 7.45
C MET A 220 14.10 8.85 8.20
N LYS A 221 14.56 9.76 9.06
CA LYS A 221 15.75 9.53 9.89
C LYS A 221 15.50 8.37 10.84
N SER A 222 14.42 8.41 11.61
CA SER A 222 14.06 7.33 12.54
C SER A 222 13.82 6.00 11.83
N TRP A 223 13.14 6.01 10.69
CA TRP A 223 12.91 4.80 9.91
C TRP A 223 14.21 4.21 9.34
N GLU A 224 15.13 5.05 8.85
CA GLU A 224 16.44 4.58 8.37
C GLU A 224 17.29 3.99 9.49
N GLU A 225 17.25 4.57 10.70
CA GLU A 225 17.90 4.03 11.90
C GLU A 225 17.36 2.63 12.25
N GLN A 226 16.03 2.49 12.29
CA GLN A 226 15.39 1.18 12.50
C GLN A 226 15.80 0.16 11.42
N MET A 227 15.89 0.56 10.14
CA MET A 227 16.33 -0.36 9.08
C MET A 227 17.81 -0.75 9.22
N MET A 228 18.66 0.11 9.78
CA MET A 228 20.06 -0.22 10.07
C MET A 228 20.16 -1.24 11.21
N GLU A 229 19.37 -1.08 12.27
CA GLU A 229 19.32 -2.02 13.40
C GLU A 229 18.85 -3.42 12.98
N ILE A 230 17.85 -3.51 12.10
CA ILE A 230 17.35 -4.78 11.53
C ILE A 230 18.34 -5.37 10.49
N GLY A 231 19.38 -4.64 10.10
CA GLY A 231 20.38 -5.08 9.11
C GLY A 231 19.95 -4.92 7.64
N ARG A 232 18.83 -4.24 7.37
CA ARG A 232 18.29 -3.95 6.02
C ARG A 232 18.93 -2.71 5.39
N LEU A 233 20.26 -2.72 5.29
CA LEU A 233 21.04 -1.62 4.71
C LEU A 233 20.75 -1.35 3.23
N ASP A 234 20.14 -2.29 2.51
CA ASP A 234 19.69 -2.12 1.13
C ASP A 234 18.60 -1.05 0.98
N LEU A 235 17.88 -0.74 2.06
CA LEU A 235 16.75 0.19 2.06
C LEU A 235 17.11 1.62 2.48
N VAL A 236 18.29 1.83 3.04
CA VAL A 236 18.77 3.13 3.56
C VAL A 236 19.41 3.94 2.44
N ARG A 237 19.20 5.27 2.41
CA ARG A 237 19.83 6.16 1.43
C ARG A 237 21.36 6.10 1.52
N LEU A 238 22.04 6.12 0.36
CA LEU A 238 23.50 5.98 0.25
C LEU A 238 24.27 6.96 1.16
N ASN A 239 23.84 8.22 1.23
CA ASN A 239 24.50 9.23 2.04
C ASN A 239 24.44 8.91 3.54
N GLN A 240 23.33 8.35 4.03
CA GLN A 240 23.21 7.95 5.44
C GLN A 240 23.97 6.66 5.74
N ARG A 241 23.99 5.71 4.80
CA ARG A 241 24.83 4.49 4.92
C ARG A 241 26.31 4.83 5.09
N LYS A 242 26.82 5.83 4.35
CA LYS A 242 28.20 6.31 4.48
C LYS A 242 28.47 6.95 5.84
N ARG A 243 27.49 7.66 6.43
CA ARG A 243 27.62 8.26 7.77
C ARG A 243 27.67 7.20 8.87
N PHE A 244 26.86 6.15 8.77
CA PHE A 244 26.85 5.04 9.74
C PHE A 244 28.16 4.23 9.69
N LYS A 245 28.74 4.03 8.49
CA LYS A 245 30.03 3.33 8.32
C LYS A 245 31.25 4.13 8.77
N LYS A 246 31.15 5.45 8.98
CA LYS A 246 32.26 6.21 9.57
C LYS A 246 32.36 5.81 11.05
N PRO A 247 33.51 5.30 11.51
CA PRO A 247 33.67 4.96 12.91
C PRO A 247 33.44 6.21 13.78
N ARG A 248 32.70 6.03 14.89
CA ARG A 248 32.38 7.03 15.91
C ARG A 248 33.62 7.76 16.48
N ALA A 249 34.82 7.22 16.23
CA ALA A 249 36.13 7.78 16.59
C ALA A 249 36.41 9.17 15.99
N ALA A 250 35.91 9.51 14.80
CA ALA A 250 36.20 10.81 14.17
C ALA A 250 35.42 12.00 14.77
N ARG A 251 34.41 11.75 15.61
CA ARG A 251 33.65 12.79 16.33
C ARG A 251 34.23 13.11 17.73
N ALA A 252 35.17 12.30 18.22
CA ALA A 252 35.84 12.53 19.50
C ALA A 252 37.06 13.48 19.37
N SER A 253 37.68 13.58 18.19
CA SER A 253 38.90 14.38 17.99
C SER A 253 38.66 15.88 17.76
N SER A 254 37.42 16.35 17.57
CA SER A 254 37.13 17.78 17.36
C SER A 254 36.82 18.55 18.65
N LYS A 255 36.77 17.89 19.82
CA LYS A 255 36.56 18.54 21.12
C LYS A 255 37.86 18.81 21.91
N SER A 256 39.01 18.31 21.45
CA SER A 256 40.30 18.49 22.14
C SER A 256 41.09 19.75 21.72
N ASN A 257 40.67 20.46 20.67
CA ASN A 257 41.40 21.66 20.20
C ASN A 257 40.86 22.99 20.76
N THR A 258 39.73 23.01 21.46
CA THR A 258 39.20 24.24 22.10
C THR A 258 39.75 24.43 23.52
N ALA A 259 40.27 23.38 24.17
CA ALA A 259 40.77 23.45 25.55
C ALA A 259 42.23 23.95 25.68
N LYS A 260 43.02 24.02 24.60
CA LYS A 260 44.42 24.49 24.65
C LYS A 260 44.60 25.99 24.39
N LYS A 261 43.55 26.72 23.98
CA LYS A 261 43.61 28.18 23.78
C LYS A 261 43.18 28.99 25.01
N ALA A 262 42.65 28.34 26.05
CA ALA A 262 42.16 29.01 27.26
C ALA A 262 43.13 28.98 28.46
N LEU A 263 44.35 28.43 28.30
CA LEU A 263 45.33 28.29 29.39
C LEU A 263 46.57 29.19 29.25
N THR A 264 46.56 30.16 28.34
CA THR A 264 47.66 31.11 28.12
C THR A 264 47.27 32.58 28.39
N GLU A 265 46.12 32.83 29.02
CA GLU A 265 45.60 34.20 29.22
C GLU A 265 45.33 34.56 30.69
N SER A 266 45.82 33.76 31.64
CA SER A 266 45.68 34.07 33.08
C SER A 266 46.96 33.79 33.85
N SER A 267 48.00 34.59 33.63
CA SER A 267 49.03 34.79 34.65
C SER A 267 49.74 36.14 34.48
N SER A 268 49.56 36.97 35.50
CA SER A 268 50.37 38.15 35.86
C SER A 268 49.98 39.51 35.26
N HIS A 269 48.95 40.10 35.87
CA HIS A 269 48.94 41.52 36.22
C HIS A 269 49.73 41.68 37.52
N ASN A 270 50.75 42.53 37.57
CA ASN A 270 51.09 43.23 38.81
C ASN A 270 51.56 44.66 38.50
N GLU A 271 50.92 45.58 39.22
CA GLU A 271 51.01 47.04 39.22
C GLU A 271 52.37 47.58 39.69
N GLY A 272 52.76 48.79 39.26
CA GLY A 272 54.02 49.42 39.71
C GLY A 272 54.36 50.81 39.18
N PHE A 273 53.55 51.80 39.55
CA PHE A 273 53.76 53.26 39.60
C PHE A 273 55.21 53.85 39.61
N ARG A 274 55.54 54.76 38.65
CA ARG A 274 56.35 56.03 38.73
C ARG A 274 56.80 56.44 37.31
N GLY A 275 56.40 57.58 36.72
CA GLY A 275 56.91 58.94 36.96
C GLY A 275 57.60 59.49 35.67
N PRO A 276 57.46 60.77 35.27
CA PRO A 276 57.72 61.26 33.91
C PRO A 276 59.13 61.91 33.74
N LYS A 277 59.64 61.99 32.50
CA LYS A 277 60.68 62.95 32.00
C LYS A 277 60.88 62.74 30.47
N GLN A 278 60.55 63.72 29.62
CA GLN A 278 61.38 64.81 29.07
C GLN A 278 62.32 64.39 27.92
N HIS A 279 62.03 64.96 26.74
CA HIS A 279 62.88 65.65 25.74
C HIS A 279 64.24 65.09 25.26
N GLU A 280 64.58 65.52 24.03
CA GLU A 280 65.83 65.39 23.23
C GLU A 280 65.94 64.06 22.46
N GLU A 281 66.20 64.00 21.15
CA GLU A 281 66.63 64.97 20.12
C GLU A 281 66.14 64.45 18.75
#